data_AF-A0A1Q9NG58-F1
#
_entry.id   AF-A0A1Q9NG58-F1
#
_cell.length_a   1.000
_cell.length_b   1.000
_cell.length_c   1.000
_cell.angle_alpha   90.00
_cell.angle_beta   90.00
_cell.angle_gamma   90.00
#
_symmetry.space_group_name_H-M   'P 1'
#
loop_
_entity.id
_entity.type
_entity.pdbx_description
1 polymer ?
#
loop_
_entity_poly.entity_id
_entity_poly.type
_entity_poly.pdbx_seq_one_letter_code
_entity_poly.pdbx_strand_id
1 'polypeptide(L)'
;MRKDTIILFLLFLLVVSASDQAVSPSSTTNYEPMNFVLSQTEMPIYELVTPEVNESYVQSLASSLFGIYDILPQEAEGIYFVNWSNSYLEVDSADGSIWFADYDRIWNVSLGDDKPNQTESQTIAEAWLDEKGLIPANAEFVGIGTTNMTIFNPVTEVMHSKIINYHFNYAFAVDDIPIAEEAAQITVMIGESSDMVSTAQNIVGFDWRWRDIKSTAYTTAVLIEFDSI
;
A
#
# COMPACT_ATOMS: atom_id res chain seq x y z
N MET A 1 5.04 -75.07 0.98
CA MET A 1 4.17 -74.36 0.00
C MET A 1 4.45 -72.88 0.12
N ARG A 2 4.78 -72.21 -0.99
CA ARG A 2 5.30 -70.83 -0.99
C ARG A 2 4.19 -69.82 -0.69
N LYS A 3 4.50 -68.83 0.16
CA LYS A 3 3.60 -67.77 0.65
C LYS A 3 2.96 -66.94 -0.47
N ASP A 4 3.51 -67.00 -1.68
CA ASP A 4 3.05 -66.23 -2.84
C ASP A 4 1.74 -66.76 -3.43
N THR A 5 1.37 -68.03 -3.17
CA THR A 5 0.12 -68.62 -3.69
C THR A 5 -1.11 -68.27 -2.84
N ILE A 6 -0.92 -67.89 -1.58
CA ILE A 6 -2.01 -67.52 -0.65
C ILE A 6 -2.49 -66.08 -0.90
N ILE A 7 -1.58 -65.18 -1.29
CA ILE A 7 -1.89 -63.77 -1.53
C ILE A 7 -2.73 -63.60 -2.82
N LEU A 8 -2.48 -64.41 -3.85
CA LEU A 8 -3.21 -64.33 -5.12
C LEU A 8 -4.68 -64.79 -4.98
N PHE A 9 -4.95 -65.78 -4.12
CA PHE A 9 -6.31 -66.26 -3.85
C PHE A 9 -7.11 -65.28 -2.97
N LEU A 10 -6.44 -64.52 -2.09
CA LEU A 10 -7.06 -63.47 -1.27
C LEU A 10 -7.37 -62.20 -2.07
N LEU A 11 -6.55 -61.88 -3.08
CA LEU A 11 -6.81 -60.78 -4.03
C LEU A 11 -7.97 -61.09 -4.99
N PHE A 12 -8.17 -62.35 -5.39
CA PHE A 12 -9.28 -62.74 -6.27
C PHE A 12 -10.65 -62.80 -5.54
N LEU A 13 -10.64 -63.03 -4.22
CA LEU A 13 -11.86 -63.09 -3.40
C LEU A 13 -12.37 -61.71 -2.92
N LEU A 14 -11.54 -60.67 -3.01
CA LEU A 14 -11.94 -59.28 -2.66
C LEU A 14 -12.53 -58.48 -3.83
N VAL A 15 -12.44 -58.99 -5.07
CA VAL A 15 -12.93 -58.29 -6.27
C VAL A 15 -14.41 -58.62 -6.60
N VAL A 16 -15.05 -59.56 -5.87
CA VAL A 16 -16.43 -60.00 -6.14
C VAL A 16 -17.41 -59.59 -5.02
N SER A 17 -17.14 -58.50 -4.31
CA SER A 17 -18.03 -58.00 -3.24
C SER A 17 -18.09 -56.47 -3.17
N ALA A 18 -18.14 -55.83 -4.32
CA ALA A 18 -18.74 -54.51 -4.45
C ALA A 18 -19.83 -54.62 -5.50
N SER A 19 -21.02 -55.05 -5.06
CA SER A 19 -22.23 -54.83 -5.82
C SER A 19 -22.36 -53.32 -6.04
N ASP A 20 -22.27 -52.89 -7.30
CA ASP A 20 -22.69 -51.58 -7.77
C ASP A 20 -24.15 -51.33 -7.34
N GLN A 21 -24.33 -50.72 -6.18
CA GLN A 21 -25.39 -49.75 -6.01
C GLN A 21 -24.71 -48.39 -6.12
N ALA A 22 -24.56 -47.94 -7.36
CA ALA A 22 -24.48 -46.52 -7.63
C ALA A 22 -25.73 -45.88 -7.01
N VAL A 23 -25.57 -45.33 -5.81
CA VAL A 23 -26.55 -44.41 -5.26
C VAL A 23 -26.51 -43.22 -6.20
N SER A 24 -27.53 -43.11 -7.07
CA SER A 24 -27.70 -41.93 -7.92
C SER A 24 -27.56 -40.70 -7.04
N PRO A 25 -26.73 -39.71 -7.38
CA PRO A 25 -26.66 -38.48 -6.61
C PRO A 25 -28.04 -37.83 -6.63
N SER A 26 -28.79 -37.95 -5.53
CA SER A 26 -30.12 -37.35 -5.35
C SER A 26 -30.01 -35.92 -4.84
N SER A 27 -28.91 -35.24 -5.17
CA SER A 27 -28.81 -33.80 -5.13
C SER A 27 -28.73 -33.30 -6.57
N THR A 28 -29.88 -33.22 -7.22
CA THR A 28 -30.09 -32.11 -8.15
C THR A 28 -29.94 -30.85 -7.30
N THR A 29 -28.73 -30.28 -7.27
CA THR A 29 -28.59 -28.85 -7.03
C THR A 29 -29.46 -28.20 -8.08
N ASN A 30 -30.66 -27.76 -7.70
CA ASN A 30 -31.45 -26.87 -8.51
C ASN A 30 -30.53 -25.67 -8.77
N TYR A 31 -30.06 -25.54 -10.01
CA TYR A 31 -29.43 -24.31 -10.45
C TYR A 31 -30.54 -23.27 -10.42
N GLU A 32 -30.62 -22.51 -9.32
CA GLU A 32 -31.35 -21.26 -9.35
C GLU A 32 -30.54 -20.34 -10.25
N PRO A 33 -31.05 -19.95 -11.43
CA PRO A 33 -30.39 -18.94 -12.22
C PRO A 33 -30.28 -17.70 -11.33
N MET A 34 -29.06 -17.24 -11.10
CA MET A 34 -28.85 -15.97 -10.42
C MET A 34 -29.58 -14.90 -11.24
N ASN A 35 -30.62 -14.33 -10.65
CA ASN A 35 -31.37 -13.25 -11.27
C ASN A 35 -30.54 -11.99 -11.10
N PHE A 36 -29.86 -11.57 -12.16
CA PHE A 36 -29.18 -10.28 -12.21
C PHE A 36 -30.03 -9.27 -12.97
N VAL A 37 -30.12 -8.04 -12.47
CA VAL A 37 -30.53 -6.89 -13.26
C VAL A 37 -29.26 -6.24 -13.81
N LEU A 38 -29.27 -5.97 -15.11
CA LEU A 38 -28.24 -5.14 -15.74
C LEU A 38 -28.69 -3.68 -15.63
N SER A 39 -28.02 -2.91 -14.79
CA SER A 39 -28.09 -1.45 -14.81
C SER A 39 -26.92 -0.90 -15.64
N GLN A 40 -27.16 0.27 -16.23
CA GLN A 40 -26.13 1.04 -16.92
C GLN A 40 -25.98 2.37 -16.19
N THR A 41 -24.83 2.55 -15.56
CA THR A 41 -24.46 3.78 -14.86
C THR A 41 -23.38 4.49 -15.66
N GLU A 42 -23.54 5.78 -15.92
CA GLU A 42 -22.47 6.58 -16.54
C GLU A 42 -21.49 7.06 -15.47
N MET A 43 -20.23 6.69 -15.62
CA MET A 43 -19.12 7.10 -14.75
C MET A 43 -18.33 8.23 -15.41
N PRO A 44 -18.09 9.36 -14.73
CA PRO A 44 -17.28 10.43 -15.28
C PRO A 44 -15.81 10.01 -15.39
N ILE A 45 -15.18 10.38 -16.51
CA ILE A 45 -13.74 10.31 -16.72
C ILE A 45 -13.21 11.74 -16.67
N TYR A 46 -12.27 11.97 -15.77
CA TYR A 46 -11.64 13.27 -15.60
C TYR A 46 -10.22 13.28 -16.16
N GLU A 47 -9.77 14.45 -16.58
CA GLU A 47 -8.37 14.70 -16.87
C GLU A 47 -7.63 15.12 -15.60
N LEU A 48 -6.39 14.65 -15.47
CA LEU A 48 -5.49 15.03 -14.40
C LEU A 48 -4.68 16.26 -14.80
N VAL A 49 -4.39 17.13 -13.84
CA VAL A 49 -3.52 18.28 -14.02
C VAL A 49 -2.08 17.80 -13.87
N THR A 50 -1.28 17.93 -14.93
CA THR A 50 0.16 17.68 -14.86
C THR A 50 0.85 18.83 -14.13
N PRO A 51 1.60 18.56 -13.05
CA PRO A 51 2.33 19.60 -12.34
C PRO A 51 3.57 20.06 -13.13
N GLU A 52 3.96 21.31 -12.93
CA GLU A 52 5.23 21.82 -13.45
C GLU A 52 6.35 21.54 -12.43
N VAL A 53 7.10 20.46 -12.65
CA VAL A 53 8.24 20.08 -11.81
C VAL A 53 9.54 20.58 -12.45
N ASN A 54 10.31 21.33 -11.68
CA ASN A 54 11.63 21.84 -12.07
C ASN A 54 12.56 21.93 -10.85
N GLU A 55 13.83 22.26 -11.07
CA GLU A 55 14.83 22.36 -10.00
C GLU A 55 14.42 23.34 -8.89
N SER A 56 13.85 24.50 -9.23
CA SER A 56 13.42 25.50 -8.23
C SER A 56 12.27 24.99 -7.37
N TYR A 57 11.34 24.23 -7.96
CA TYR A 57 10.25 23.58 -7.25
C TYR A 57 10.78 22.54 -6.25
N VAL A 58 11.63 21.61 -6.69
CA VAL A 58 12.16 20.55 -5.82
C VAL A 58 13.07 21.12 -4.72
N GLN A 59 13.87 22.15 -5.01
CA GLN A 59 14.66 22.83 -3.99
C GLN A 59 13.79 23.49 -2.91
N SER A 60 12.69 24.12 -3.33
CA SER A 60 11.72 24.74 -2.42
C SER A 60 11.00 23.69 -1.57
N LEU A 61 10.68 22.54 -2.17
CA LEU A 61 10.07 21.41 -1.47
C LEU A 61 11.03 20.84 -0.41
N ALA A 62 12.29 20.58 -0.79
CA ALA A 62 13.32 20.04 0.10
C ALA A 62 13.55 20.91 1.35
N SER A 63 13.62 22.22 1.14
CA SER A 63 13.83 23.20 2.21
C SER A 63 12.57 23.39 3.06
N SER A 64 11.38 23.49 2.47
CA SER A 64 10.14 23.74 3.21
C SER A 64 9.64 22.52 4.01
N LEU A 65 9.76 21.32 3.44
CA LEU A 65 9.26 20.09 4.06
C LEU A 65 10.26 19.50 5.05
N PHE A 66 11.54 19.44 4.66
CA PHE A 66 12.55 18.69 5.38
C PHE A 66 13.72 19.56 5.88
N GLY A 67 13.74 20.86 5.61
CA GLY A 67 14.83 21.73 6.05
C GLY A 67 16.17 21.40 5.38
N ILE A 68 16.13 20.84 4.16
CA ILE A 68 17.32 20.57 3.35
C ILE A 68 17.65 21.83 2.56
N TYR A 69 18.74 22.50 2.94
CA TYR A 69 19.20 23.75 2.32
C TYR A 69 20.48 23.54 1.51
N ASP A 70 20.77 24.47 0.61
CA ASP A 70 22.04 24.60 -0.12
C ASP A 70 22.45 23.41 -1.00
N ILE A 71 21.51 22.51 -1.31
CA ILE A 71 21.68 21.47 -2.33
C ILE A 71 20.87 21.84 -3.57
N LEU A 72 21.50 21.69 -4.75
CA LEU A 72 20.84 21.85 -6.03
C LEU A 72 20.25 20.50 -6.47
N PRO A 73 18.95 20.45 -6.84
CA PRO A 73 18.38 19.24 -7.41
C PRO A 73 19.06 18.85 -8.72
N GLN A 74 19.06 17.56 -9.00
CA GLN A 74 19.51 16.98 -10.27
C GLN A 74 18.31 16.39 -11.00
N GLU A 75 18.37 16.32 -12.32
CA GLU A 75 17.36 15.66 -13.14
C GLU A 75 17.94 14.41 -13.80
N ALA A 76 17.18 13.32 -13.77
CA ALA A 76 17.46 12.12 -14.54
C ALA A 76 16.15 11.43 -14.95
N GLU A 77 15.97 11.23 -16.25
CA GLU A 77 14.84 10.47 -16.81
C GLU A 77 13.46 11.00 -16.38
N GLY A 78 13.32 12.32 -16.21
CA GLY A 78 12.09 12.96 -15.76
C GLY A 78 11.92 12.99 -14.24
N ILE A 79 12.90 12.53 -13.47
CA ILE A 79 12.88 12.59 -12.00
C ILE A 79 13.83 13.69 -11.54
N TYR A 80 13.31 14.61 -10.74
CA TYR A 80 14.10 15.64 -10.07
C TYR A 80 14.37 15.23 -8.63
N PHE A 81 15.64 15.15 -8.23
CA PHE A 81 15.99 14.63 -6.91
C PHE A 81 17.08 15.42 -6.20
N VAL A 82 17.07 15.34 -4.87
CA VAL A 82 18.05 15.89 -3.94
C VAL A 82 18.62 14.75 -3.12
N ASN A 83 19.94 14.58 -3.19
CA ASN A 83 20.69 13.73 -2.29
C ASN A 83 21.37 14.61 -1.24
N TRP A 84 21.05 14.42 0.04
CA TRP A 84 21.64 15.17 1.14
C TRP A 84 22.04 14.23 2.29
N SER A 85 23.34 13.99 2.42
CA SER A 85 23.87 12.97 3.33
C SER A 85 23.22 11.60 3.05
N ASN A 86 22.41 11.09 3.98
CA ASN A 86 21.69 9.82 3.85
C ASN A 86 20.19 10.03 3.57
N SER A 87 19.75 11.27 3.38
CA SER A 87 18.40 11.59 2.96
C SER A 87 18.32 11.74 1.45
N TYR A 88 17.21 11.27 0.90
CA TYR A 88 16.86 11.34 -0.50
C TYR A 88 15.46 11.89 -0.64
N LEU A 89 15.30 12.86 -1.53
CA LEU A 89 14.01 13.39 -1.95
C LEU A 89 13.95 13.34 -3.46
N GLU A 90 12.88 12.83 -4.04
CA GLU A 90 12.61 12.89 -5.46
C GLU A 90 11.19 13.36 -5.76
N VAL A 91 11.03 13.94 -6.94
CA VAL A 91 9.75 14.32 -7.53
C VAL A 91 9.74 13.89 -8.99
N ASP A 92 8.75 13.08 -9.38
CA ASP A 92 8.54 12.69 -10.78
C ASP A 92 7.86 13.83 -11.54
N SER A 93 8.40 14.24 -12.69
CA SER A 93 7.81 15.29 -13.53
C SER A 93 6.57 14.86 -14.32
N ALA A 94 6.33 13.55 -14.48
CA ALA A 94 5.18 13.02 -15.19
C ALA A 94 3.88 13.18 -14.39
N ASP A 95 3.97 13.04 -13.07
CA ASP A 95 2.79 13.10 -12.20
C ASP A 95 2.94 13.93 -10.91
N GLY A 96 4.14 14.42 -10.59
CA GLY A 96 4.43 15.17 -9.38
C GLY A 96 4.45 14.34 -8.11
N SER A 97 4.49 13.01 -8.22
CA SER A 97 4.66 12.15 -7.06
C SER A 97 5.95 12.50 -6.33
N ILE A 98 5.88 12.52 -5.00
CA ILE A 98 6.99 12.87 -4.12
C ILE A 98 7.36 11.62 -3.35
N TRP A 99 8.65 11.29 -3.35
CA TRP A 99 9.21 10.28 -2.47
C TRP A 99 10.34 10.88 -1.65
N PHE A 100 10.32 10.62 -0.34
CA PHE A 100 11.40 10.95 0.57
C PHE A 100 11.75 9.73 1.43
N ALA A 101 13.05 9.55 1.65
CA ALA A 101 13.58 8.54 2.55
C ALA A 101 14.82 9.08 3.28
N ASP A 102 14.86 8.86 4.59
CA ASP A 102 16.08 8.98 5.38
C ASP A 102 16.68 7.58 5.58
N TYR A 103 17.68 7.22 4.78
CA TYR A 103 18.25 5.87 4.75
C TYR A 103 19.02 5.47 6.02
N ASP A 104 19.40 6.42 6.88
CA ASP A 104 19.96 6.09 8.18
C ASP A 104 18.89 5.59 9.15
N ARG A 105 17.62 5.91 8.89
CA ARG A 105 16.52 5.69 9.86
C ARG A 105 15.40 4.81 9.34
N ILE A 106 15.01 4.97 8.08
CA ILE A 106 14.03 4.11 7.43
C ILE A 106 14.59 2.69 7.36
N TRP A 107 13.84 1.71 7.84
CA TRP A 107 14.24 0.29 7.84
C TRP A 107 15.52 -0.06 8.60
N ASN A 108 16.08 0.86 9.41
CA ASN A 108 17.30 0.57 10.17
C ASN A 108 16.98 -0.20 11.46
N VAL A 109 17.33 -1.48 11.45
CA VAL A 109 17.12 -2.42 12.57
C VAL A 109 18.04 -2.18 13.77
N SER A 110 19.16 -1.49 13.54
CA SER A 110 20.20 -1.25 14.55
C SER A 110 19.91 -0.03 15.42
N LEU A 111 18.91 0.77 15.04
CA LEU A 111 18.40 1.88 15.83
C LEU A 111 17.84 1.39 17.17
N GLY A 112 17.72 2.31 18.12
CA GLY A 112 17.21 2.04 19.47
C GLY A 112 15.72 1.68 19.47
N ASP A 113 15.08 1.81 20.63
CA ASP A 113 13.63 1.70 20.75
C ASP A 113 12.98 3.05 21.12
N ASP A 114 13.67 4.16 20.86
CA ASP A 114 13.30 5.52 21.30
C ASP A 114 12.34 6.23 20.33
N LYS A 115 11.70 5.48 19.43
CA LYS A 115 10.62 6.03 18.58
C LYS A 115 9.37 6.34 19.42
N PRO A 116 8.58 7.36 19.03
CA PRO A 116 7.29 7.62 19.66
C PRO A 116 6.36 6.41 19.55
N ASN A 117 5.42 6.28 20.48
CA ASN A 117 4.41 5.24 20.37
C ASN A 117 3.45 5.51 19.19
N GLN A 118 2.56 4.56 18.88
CA GLN A 118 1.65 4.69 17.73
C GLN A 118 0.78 5.95 17.78
N THR A 119 0.20 6.29 18.94
CA THR A 119 -0.67 7.46 19.09
C THR A 119 0.12 8.77 18.92
N GLU A 120 1.29 8.87 19.55
CA GLU A 120 2.17 10.02 19.38
C GLU A 120 2.65 10.17 17.94
N SER A 121 3.01 9.06 17.29
CA SER A 121 3.43 9.02 15.89
C SER A 121 2.32 9.51 14.95
N GLN A 122 1.06 9.14 15.23
CA GLN A 122 -0.09 9.63 14.47
C GLN A 122 -0.23 11.15 14.62
N THR A 123 -0.18 11.65 15.86
CA THR A 123 -0.26 13.09 16.13
C THR A 123 0.87 13.86 15.43
N ILE A 124 2.08 13.31 15.39
CA ILE A 124 3.21 13.91 14.66
C ILE A 124 2.93 13.95 13.16
N ALA A 125 2.47 12.83 12.57
CA ALA A 125 2.18 12.75 11.14
C ALA A 125 1.08 13.73 10.73
N GLU A 126 -0.05 13.75 11.45
CA GLU A 126 -1.18 14.65 11.21
C GLU A 126 -0.75 16.12 11.37
N ALA A 127 -0.05 16.46 12.45
CA ALA A 127 0.41 17.83 12.67
C ALA A 127 1.37 18.30 11.58
N TRP A 128 2.28 17.45 11.13
CA TRP A 128 3.20 17.79 10.04
C TRP A 128 2.47 17.95 8.71
N LEU A 129 1.57 17.04 8.36
CA LEU A 129 0.77 17.13 7.14
C LEU A 129 -0.10 18.39 7.12
N ASP A 130 -0.75 18.72 8.24
CA ASP A 130 -1.58 19.92 8.40
C ASP A 130 -0.73 21.20 8.30
N GLU A 131 0.41 21.25 9.00
CA GLU A 131 1.33 22.39 8.97
C GLU A 131 1.82 22.67 7.55
N LYS A 132 2.12 21.62 6.78
CA LYS A 132 2.63 21.74 5.41
C LYS A 132 1.53 21.86 4.35
N GLY A 133 0.26 21.73 4.73
CA GLY A 133 -0.87 21.77 3.79
C GLY A 133 -0.83 20.63 2.77
N LEU A 134 -0.36 19.45 3.19
CA LEU A 134 -0.13 18.29 2.32
C LEU A 134 -1.32 17.34 2.24
N ILE A 135 -2.42 17.61 2.96
CA ILE A 135 -3.68 16.85 2.90
C ILE A 135 -4.67 17.60 2.01
N PRO A 136 -4.95 17.12 0.79
CA PRO A 136 -6.04 17.64 -0.02
C PRO A 136 -7.40 17.36 0.64
N ALA A 137 -8.41 18.17 0.31
CA ALA A 137 -9.74 18.08 0.95
C ALA A 137 -10.45 16.74 0.78
N ASN A 138 -10.02 15.95 -0.20
CA ASN A 138 -10.58 14.66 -0.57
C ASN A 138 -9.70 13.46 -0.13
N ALA A 139 -8.67 13.72 0.67
CA ALA A 139 -7.88 12.68 1.30
C ALA A 139 -8.49 12.28 2.65
N GLU A 140 -8.58 10.97 2.89
CA GLU A 140 -9.10 10.39 4.13
C GLU A 140 -8.08 9.42 4.73
N PHE A 141 -7.97 9.43 6.05
CA PHE A 141 -7.13 8.47 6.76
C PHE A 141 -7.71 7.06 6.68
N VAL A 142 -6.95 6.11 6.12
CA VAL A 142 -7.42 4.73 5.88
C VAL A 142 -6.77 3.70 6.80
N GLY A 143 -5.69 4.06 7.48
CA GLY A 143 -5.15 3.22 8.55
C GLY A 143 -3.66 3.30 8.78
N ILE A 144 -3.20 2.39 9.63
CA ILE A 144 -1.82 2.36 10.14
C ILE A 144 -1.14 1.09 9.66
N GLY A 145 -0.01 1.26 8.97
CA GLY A 145 0.94 0.20 8.65
C GLY A 145 2.10 0.17 9.63
N THR A 146 2.88 -0.91 9.61
CA THR A 146 4.15 -1.00 10.32
C THR A 146 5.19 -1.70 9.47
N THR A 147 6.43 -1.21 9.50
CA THR A 147 7.57 -2.02 9.09
C THR A 147 8.11 -2.75 10.30
N ASN A 148 8.16 -4.09 10.23
CA ASN A 148 8.58 -4.94 11.34
C ASN A 148 9.76 -5.82 10.93
N MET A 149 10.76 -5.92 11.82
CA MET A 149 11.73 -7.00 11.76
C MET A 149 11.28 -8.12 12.70
N THR A 150 11.35 -9.36 12.22
CA THR A 150 11.14 -10.53 13.06
C THR A 150 12.29 -11.50 12.89
N ILE A 151 12.86 -11.95 14.01
CA ILE A 151 13.97 -12.90 14.07
C ILE A 151 13.49 -14.14 14.80
N PHE A 152 13.66 -15.31 14.16
CA PHE A 152 13.46 -16.61 14.77
C PHE A 152 14.78 -17.17 15.27
N ASN A 153 14.83 -17.55 16.55
CA ASN A 153 15.96 -18.31 17.08
C ASN A 153 15.63 -19.81 17.02
N PRO A 154 16.29 -20.60 16.15
CA PRO A 154 15.97 -22.02 15.98
C PRO A 154 16.42 -22.91 17.14
N VAL A 155 17.30 -22.42 18.03
CA VAL A 155 17.77 -23.17 19.20
C VAL A 155 16.79 -23.05 20.36
N THR A 156 16.26 -21.84 20.57
CA THR A 156 15.30 -21.58 21.65
C THR A 156 13.85 -21.67 21.19
N GLU A 157 13.60 -21.77 19.88
CA GLU A 157 12.28 -21.71 19.24
C GLU A 157 11.50 -20.42 19.59
N VAL A 158 12.21 -19.33 19.88
CA VAL A 158 11.61 -18.04 20.26
C VAL A 158 11.61 -17.09 19.07
N MET A 159 10.50 -16.38 18.89
CA MET A 159 10.36 -15.26 17.97
C MET A 159 10.60 -13.94 18.70
N HIS A 160 11.43 -13.09 18.12
CA HIS A 160 11.61 -11.70 18.54
C HIS A 160 11.13 -10.78 17.42
N SER A 161 10.24 -9.85 17.74
CA SER A 161 9.74 -8.87 16.78
C SER A 161 9.98 -7.45 17.28
N LYS A 162 10.34 -6.57 16.35
CA LYS A 162 10.53 -5.15 16.59
C LYS A 162 9.85 -4.36 15.48
N ILE A 163 9.02 -3.40 15.89
CA ILE A 163 8.50 -2.38 14.99
C ILE A 163 9.63 -1.39 14.71
N ILE A 164 9.96 -1.18 13.44
CA ILE A 164 10.98 -0.23 13.00
C ILE A 164 10.32 1.13 12.73
N ASN A 165 9.22 1.15 11.97
CA ASN A 165 8.53 2.36 11.56
C ASN A 165 7.00 2.18 11.64
N TYR A 166 6.27 3.25 11.97
CA TYR A 166 4.82 3.36 11.80
C TYR A 166 4.50 4.07 10.50
N HIS A 167 3.52 3.60 9.74
CA HIS A 167 3.10 4.18 8.47
C HIS A 167 1.66 4.70 8.64
N PHE A 168 1.41 5.95 8.28
CA PHE A 168 0.09 6.55 8.34
C PHE A 168 -0.38 6.79 6.91
N ASN A 169 -1.41 6.06 6.51
CA ASN A 169 -1.86 5.98 5.13
C ASN A 169 -3.16 6.77 4.95
N TYR A 170 -3.21 7.55 3.88
CA TYR A 170 -4.38 8.30 3.44
C TYR A 170 -4.69 7.90 2.00
N ALA A 171 -5.97 7.68 1.72
CA ALA A 171 -6.48 7.40 0.39
C ALA A 171 -7.37 8.55 -0.08
N PHE A 172 -7.75 8.53 -1.35
CA PHE A 172 -8.55 9.59 -1.95
C PHE A 172 -9.89 9.05 -2.44
N ALA A 173 -10.92 9.89 -2.37
CA ALA A 173 -12.21 9.63 -2.97
C ALA A 173 -12.68 10.84 -3.80
N VAL A 174 -13.51 10.60 -4.82
CA VAL A 174 -14.19 11.64 -5.59
C VAL A 174 -15.65 11.25 -5.66
N ASP A 175 -16.55 12.11 -5.16
CA ASP A 175 -17.99 11.85 -5.11
C ASP A 175 -18.33 10.48 -4.46
N ASP A 176 -17.70 10.18 -3.31
CA ASP A 176 -17.79 8.90 -2.57
C ASP A 176 -17.23 7.67 -3.31
N ILE A 177 -16.60 7.86 -4.46
CA ILE A 177 -15.96 6.78 -5.23
C ILE A 177 -14.48 6.72 -4.82
N PRO A 178 -14.02 5.64 -4.17
CA PRO A 178 -12.63 5.52 -3.78
C PRO A 178 -11.76 5.42 -5.03
N ILE A 179 -10.66 6.18 -5.04
CA ILE A 179 -9.62 6.04 -6.04
C ILE A 179 -8.75 4.87 -5.59
N ALA A 180 -8.88 3.75 -6.30
CA ALA A 180 -8.16 2.53 -6.00
C ALA A 180 -6.69 2.59 -6.44
N GLU A 181 -5.91 1.65 -5.91
CA GLU A 181 -4.54 1.32 -6.33
C GLU A 181 -3.48 2.38 -6.02
N GLU A 182 -2.32 2.26 -6.67
CA GLU A 182 -1.12 3.09 -6.49
C GLU A 182 -1.25 4.50 -7.09
N ALA A 183 -2.42 4.85 -7.62
CA ALA A 183 -2.65 6.09 -8.35
C ALA A 183 -2.80 7.32 -7.44
N ALA A 184 -3.26 7.13 -6.20
CA ALA A 184 -3.52 8.20 -5.27
C ALA A 184 -3.36 7.73 -3.81
N GLN A 185 -2.27 8.14 -3.15
CA GLN A 185 -2.04 7.82 -1.75
C GLN A 185 -1.11 8.83 -1.08
N ILE A 186 -1.24 8.97 0.24
CA ILE A 186 -0.24 9.61 1.08
C ILE A 186 0.19 8.61 2.14
N THR A 187 1.47 8.35 2.26
CA THR A 187 2.06 7.56 3.34
C THR A 187 3.10 8.36 4.06
N VAL A 188 2.90 8.60 5.35
CA VAL A 188 3.92 9.20 6.24
C VAL A 188 4.52 8.10 7.10
N MET A 189 5.84 7.95 7.06
CA MET A 189 6.56 6.97 7.87
C MET A 189 7.26 7.66 9.04
N ILE A 190 6.92 7.24 10.24
CA ILE A 190 7.47 7.74 11.50
C ILE A 190 8.48 6.74 12.05
N GLY A 191 9.67 7.23 12.39
CA GLY A 191 10.73 6.48 13.04
C GLY A 191 11.32 7.23 14.23
N GLU A 192 12.55 6.85 14.59
CA GLU A 192 13.30 7.57 15.62
C GLU A 192 13.57 9.02 15.19
N SER A 193 13.59 9.92 16.18
CA SER A 193 13.91 11.34 15.94
C SER A 193 15.33 11.49 15.42
N SER A 194 15.52 12.39 14.47
CA SER A 194 16.84 12.87 14.05
C SER A 194 17.27 14.09 14.83
N ASP A 195 18.52 14.51 14.60
CA ASP A 195 19.06 15.80 15.05
C ASP A 195 18.50 16.99 14.23
N MET A 196 17.49 16.78 13.38
CA MET A 196 16.88 17.86 12.59
C MET A 196 16.10 18.80 13.51
N VAL A 197 16.38 20.11 13.41
CA VAL A 197 15.65 21.15 14.15
C VAL A 197 14.41 21.57 13.35
N SER A 198 13.53 20.62 13.04
CA SER A 198 12.28 20.87 12.32
C SER A 198 11.17 19.95 12.84
N THR A 199 9.92 20.28 12.51
CA THR A 199 8.77 19.41 12.79
C THR A 199 8.83 18.09 12.01
N ALA A 200 9.72 17.98 11.02
CA ALA A 200 9.98 16.75 10.27
C ALA A 200 10.96 15.79 10.97
N GLN A 201 11.44 16.10 12.18
CA GLN A 201 12.48 15.32 12.88
C GLN A 201 12.17 13.82 13.03
N ASN A 202 10.90 13.42 13.06
CA ASN A 202 10.50 12.01 13.19
C ASN A 202 10.02 11.40 11.87
N ILE A 203 9.93 12.20 10.79
CA ILE A 203 9.58 11.72 9.46
C ILE A 203 10.83 11.07 8.86
N VAL A 204 10.75 9.76 8.62
CA VAL A 204 11.85 8.97 8.03
C VAL A 204 11.55 8.50 6.62
N GLY A 205 10.28 8.58 6.22
CA GLY A 205 9.84 8.26 4.87
C GLY A 205 8.53 8.99 4.56
N PHE A 206 8.35 9.36 3.31
CA PHE A 206 7.14 10.02 2.83
C PHE A 206 6.90 9.64 1.38
N ASP A 207 5.70 9.18 1.08
CA ASP A 207 5.24 8.89 -0.27
C ASP A 207 3.95 9.68 -0.49
N TRP A 208 3.94 10.60 -1.44
CA TRP A 208 2.78 11.44 -1.74
C TRP A 208 2.49 11.37 -3.23
N ARG A 209 1.35 10.80 -3.56
CA ARG A 209 0.87 10.62 -4.92
C ARG A 209 -0.52 11.19 -4.98
N TRP A 210 -0.63 12.38 -5.54
CA TRP A 210 -1.92 12.96 -5.86
C TRP A 210 -1.76 13.95 -7.01
N ARG A 211 -2.75 13.95 -7.91
CA ARG A 211 -2.86 14.96 -8.96
C ARG A 211 -4.23 15.58 -8.88
N ASP A 212 -4.25 16.90 -8.96
CA ASP A 212 -5.50 17.62 -9.05
C ASP A 212 -6.26 17.19 -10.30
N ILE A 213 -7.57 17.05 -10.12
CA ILE A 213 -8.50 16.65 -11.15
C ILE A 213 -9.12 17.91 -11.73
N LYS A 214 -9.24 18.00 -13.07
CA LYS A 214 -9.99 19.11 -13.68
C LYS A 214 -11.45 19.05 -13.21
N SER A 215 -12.02 20.22 -12.87
CA SER A 215 -13.37 20.33 -12.31
C SER A 215 -14.50 19.90 -13.27
N THR A 216 -14.19 19.66 -14.54
CA THR A 216 -15.14 19.21 -15.56
C THR A 216 -14.73 17.84 -16.08
N ALA A 217 -15.66 16.89 -16.05
CA ALA A 217 -15.46 15.59 -16.70
C ALA A 217 -15.13 15.79 -18.18
N TYR A 218 -14.13 15.05 -18.65
CA TYR A 218 -13.70 15.03 -20.05
C TYR A 218 -14.68 14.22 -20.91
N THR A 219 -15.14 13.09 -20.38
CA THR A 219 -16.16 12.22 -21.00
C THR A 219 -16.85 11.38 -19.92
N THR A 220 -17.84 10.59 -20.29
CA THR A 220 -18.37 9.50 -19.46
C THR A 220 -18.03 8.13 -20.07
N ALA A 221 -18.02 7.10 -19.24
CA ALA A 221 -17.97 5.71 -19.64
C ALA A 221 -19.15 4.95 -19.03
N VAL A 222 -19.72 4.00 -19.78
CA VAL A 222 -20.82 3.16 -19.30
C VAL A 222 -20.26 2.04 -18.44
N LEU A 223 -20.61 2.03 -17.17
CA LEU A 223 -20.42 0.91 -16.27
C LEU A 223 -21.64 -0.02 -16.37
N ILE A 224 -21.37 -1.30 -16.60
CA ILE A 224 -22.40 -2.34 -16.56
C ILE A 224 -22.31 -2.99 -15.18
N GLU A 225 -23.33 -2.81 -14.36
CA GLU A 225 -23.42 -3.39 -13.04
C GLU A 225 -24.31 -4.65 -13.09
N PHE A 226 -23.98 -5.62 -12.23
CA PHE A 226 -24.73 -6.86 -12.08
C PHE A 226 -25.33 -6.89 -10.68
N ASP A 227 -26.55 -6.40 -10.55
CA ASP A 227 -27.25 -6.38 -9.27
C ASP A 227 -27.97 -7.72 -9.05
N SER A 228 -27.62 -8.42 -7.96
CA SER A 228 -28.35 -9.62 -7.55
C SER A 228 -29.71 -9.23 -6.96
N ILE A 229 -30.79 -9.83 -7.46
CA ILE A 229 -32.15 -9.71 -6.90
C ILE A 229 -32.33 -10.66 -5.71
#